data_AF-A0A8J1K176-F1
#
_entry.id   AF-A0A8J1K176-F1
#
_cell.length_a   1.000
_cell.length_b   1.000
_cell.length_c   1.000
_cell.angle_alpha   90.00
_cell.angle_beta   90.00
_cell.angle_gamma   90.00
#
_symmetry.space_group_name_H-M   'P 1'
#
loop_
_entity.id
_entity.type
_entity.pdbx_description
1 polymer ?
#
loop_
_entity_poly.entity_id
_entity_poly.type
_entity_poly.pdbx_seq_one_letter_code
_entity_poly.pdbx_strand_id
1 'polypeptide(L)'
;MAQRSIATSYRAPTYDVCVVGQELTLDIYREVPGGAEYFEVLGTPPIDVTLICPSNQAEKPQKGVKLPLNQSAGIVVSPRRVSAALYDMKVRVSYYGRKGNGVGTALLYLTCVWVSLDVDVKRVGTVSRGVKDKVSESSLSACLSLCVSLSLSFSTSLYVSISPWDMGVGATGDRGDTIGQLRPRPTRP
;
A
#
# COMPACT_ATOMS: atom_id res chain seq x y z
N MET A 1 -10.64 7.13 5.18
CA MET A 1 -9.31 6.80 4.66
C MET A 1 -9.04 7.66 3.44
N ALA A 2 -7.81 8.13 3.23
CA ALA A 2 -7.49 8.89 2.02
C ALA A 2 -7.38 7.92 0.85
N GLN A 3 -8.10 8.19 -0.25
CA GLN A 3 -8.11 7.37 -1.46
C GLN A 3 -7.53 8.19 -2.62
N ARG A 4 -6.50 7.66 -3.30
CA ARG A 4 -5.85 8.31 -4.44
C ARG A 4 -6.13 7.53 -5.72
N SER A 5 -6.52 8.21 -6.81
CA SER A 5 -6.70 7.57 -8.11
C SER A 5 -5.42 7.62 -8.94
N ILE A 6 -5.08 6.51 -9.60
CA ILE A 6 -3.96 6.38 -10.53
C ILE A 6 -4.51 5.87 -11.86
N ALA A 7 -4.31 6.64 -12.92
CA ALA A 7 -4.65 6.19 -14.26
C ALA A 7 -3.53 5.31 -14.82
N THR A 8 -3.92 4.20 -15.45
CA THR A 8 -2.98 3.28 -16.09
C THR A 8 -2.96 3.48 -17.61
N SER A 9 -1.81 3.21 -18.24
CA SER A 9 -1.66 3.23 -19.69
C SER A 9 -1.21 1.85 -20.21
N TYR A 10 -1.79 1.40 -21.33
CA TYR A 10 -1.32 0.20 -22.02
C TYR A 10 -0.20 0.48 -23.02
N ARG A 11 0.12 1.76 -23.29
CA ARG A 11 1.17 2.16 -24.24
C ARG A 11 2.54 2.20 -23.60
N ALA A 12 2.60 2.58 -22.33
CA ALA A 12 3.84 2.65 -21.56
C ALA A 12 3.58 2.27 -20.09
N PRO A 13 4.58 1.70 -19.39
CA PRO A 13 4.49 1.47 -17.96
C PRO A 13 4.26 2.77 -17.18
N THR A 14 3.41 2.72 -16.17
CA THR A 14 3.15 3.80 -15.22
C THR A 14 3.98 3.57 -13.96
N TYR A 15 4.57 4.63 -13.43
CA TYR A 15 5.37 4.60 -12.20
C TYR A 15 4.78 5.59 -11.21
N ASP A 16 4.61 5.18 -9.95
CA ASP A 16 4.10 6.06 -8.89
C ASP A 16 4.66 5.69 -7.51
N VAL A 17 4.49 6.59 -6.56
CA VAL A 17 4.84 6.42 -5.15
C VAL A 17 3.57 6.42 -4.32
N CYS A 18 3.49 5.49 -3.37
CA CYS A 18 2.36 5.36 -2.47
C CYS A 18 2.79 5.31 -1.01
N VAL A 19 1.86 5.61 -0.10
CA VAL A 19 2.11 5.56 1.34
C VAL A 19 1.48 4.30 1.92
N VAL A 20 2.18 3.61 2.83
CA VAL A 20 1.63 2.44 3.51
C VAL A 20 0.37 2.85 4.28
N GLY A 21 -0.70 2.03 4.17
CA GLY A 21 -1.99 2.31 4.79
C GLY A 21 -2.91 3.24 3.97
N GLN A 22 -2.44 3.77 2.83
CA GLN A 22 -3.29 4.44 1.85
C GLN A 22 -3.87 3.43 0.85
N GLU A 23 -5.12 3.63 0.46
CA GLU A 23 -5.75 2.89 -0.63
C GLU A 23 -5.61 3.64 -1.95
N LEU A 24 -5.25 2.92 -3.01
CA LEU A 24 -5.13 3.45 -4.36
C LEU A 24 -6.24 2.88 -5.22
N THR A 25 -6.87 3.70 -6.05
CA THR A 25 -7.84 3.25 -7.05
C THR A 25 -7.21 3.28 -8.41
N LEU A 26 -7.29 2.18 -9.15
CA LEU A 26 -6.78 2.12 -10.51
C LEU A 26 -7.88 2.46 -11.49
N ASP A 27 -7.66 3.52 -12.26
CA ASP A 27 -8.48 3.85 -13.42
C ASP A 27 -7.90 3.14 -14.65
N ILE A 28 -8.58 2.05 -15.02
CA ILE A 28 -8.30 1.24 -16.22
C ILE A 28 -9.15 1.67 -17.42
N TYR A 29 -10.14 2.55 -17.20
CA TYR A 29 -11.10 2.96 -18.21
C TYR A 29 -10.64 4.17 -19.01
N ARG A 30 -9.73 4.97 -18.44
CA ARG A 30 -9.15 6.14 -19.10
C ARG A 30 -8.46 5.81 -20.42
N GLU A 31 -7.79 4.66 -20.50
CA GLU A 31 -7.04 4.26 -21.69
C GLU A 31 -7.24 2.76 -21.97
N VAL A 32 -8.37 2.43 -22.59
CA VAL A 32 -8.71 1.06 -22.99
C VAL A 32 -8.29 0.83 -24.45
N PRO A 33 -7.55 -0.25 -24.76
CA PRO A 33 -7.19 -0.56 -26.14
C PRO A 33 -8.43 -0.94 -26.96
N GLY A 34 -8.45 -0.50 -28.23
CA GLY A 34 -9.56 -0.77 -29.14
C GLY A 34 -9.83 -2.26 -29.31
N GLY A 35 -11.09 -2.68 -29.13
CA GLY A 35 -11.51 -4.08 -29.26
C GLY A 35 -11.33 -4.94 -28.00
N ALA A 36 -10.95 -4.35 -26.86
CA ALA A 36 -10.98 -5.04 -25.58
C ALA A 36 -12.42 -5.16 -25.04
N GLU A 37 -12.79 -6.37 -24.62
CA GLU A 37 -14.07 -6.67 -23.97
C GLU A 37 -13.88 -7.20 -22.54
N TYR A 38 -12.71 -7.77 -22.25
CA TYR A 38 -12.38 -8.34 -20.94
C TYR A 38 -11.04 -7.81 -20.43
N PHE A 39 -10.85 -7.88 -19.13
CA PHE A 39 -9.59 -7.56 -18.47
C PHE A 39 -9.26 -8.57 -17.37
N GLU A 40 -7.98 -8.67 -17.04
CA GLU A 40 -7.47 -9.47 -15.93
C GLU A 40 -6.48 -8.60 -15.14
N VAL A 41 -6.60 -8.61 -13.82
CA VAL A 41 -5.71 -7.85 -12.93
C VAL A 41 -4.87 -8.81 -12.13
N LEU A 42 -3.56 -8.57 -12.06
CA LEU A 42 -2.63 -9.36 -11.29
C LEU A 42 -1.73 -8.43 -10.48
N GLY A 43 -1.75 -8.59 -9.16
CA GLY A 43 -0.81 -7.97 -8.24
C GLY A 43 0.31 -8.94 -7.86
N THR A 44 1.51 -8.42 -7.68
CA THR A 44 2.63 -9.17 -7.09
C THR A 44 2.81 -8.75 -5.63
N PRO A 45 2.93 -9.69 -4.66
CA PRO A 45 3.15 -9.33 -3.27
C PRO A 45 4.36 -8.38 -3.11
N PRO A 46 4.33 -7.40 -2.18
CA PRO A 46 3.45 -7.28 -1.01
C PRO A 46 2.25 -6.32 -1.18
N ILE A 47 1.70 -6.16 -2.39
CA ILE A 47 0.44 -5.44 -2.58
C ILE A 47 -0.77 -6.37 -2.53
N ASP A 48 -1.84 -5.88 -1.93
CA ASP A 48 -3.16 -6.49 -2.07
C ASP A 48 -3.96 -5.76 -3.13
N VAL A 49 -4.61 -6.54 -3.98
CA VAL A 49 -5.52 -6.03 -5.00
C VAL A 49 -6.90 -6.56 -4.70
N THR A 50 -7.89 -5.67 -4.72
CA THR A 50 -9.29 -5.97 -4.48
C THR A 50 -10.11 -5.40 -5.63
N LEU A 51 -11.01 -6.21 -6.15
CA LEU A 51 -11.97 -5.84 -7.17
C LEU A 51 -13.28 -5.50 -6.46
N ILE A 52 -13.84 -4.34 -6.79
CA ILE A 52 -15.13 -3.89 -6.32
C ILE A 52 -16.12 -4.08 -7.47
N CYS A 53 -16.88 -5.16 -7.41
CA CYS A 53 -17.92 -5.46 -8.38
C CYS A 53 -19.17 -4.59 -8.11
N PRO A 54 -20.03 -4.33 -9.12
CA PRO A 54 -21.27 -3.55 -8.96
C PRO A 54 -22.24 -4.07 -7.91
N SER A 55 -22.16 -5.36 -7.58
CA SER A 55 -22.88 -6.00 -6.48
C SER A 55 -22.36 -5.59 -5.09
N ASN A 56 -21.42 -4.65 -5.01
CA ASN A 56 -20.66 -4.24 -3.83
C ASN A 56 -19.93 -5.39 -3.13
N GLN A 57 -19.63 -6.46 -3.88
CA GLN A 57 -18.81 -7.56 -3.39
C GLN A 57 -17.34 -7.27 -3.68
N ALA A 58 -16.53 -7.31 -2.63
CA ALA A 58 -15.09 -7.20 -2.70
C ALA A 58 -14.51 -8.58 -2.99
N GLU A 59 -13.91 -8.74 -4.16
CA GLU A 59 -13.33 -10.00 -4.61
C GLU A 59 -11.82 -9.87 -4.79
N LYS A 60 -11.08 -10.96 -4.53
CA LYS A 60 -9.66 -11.02 -4.83
C LYS A 60 -9.49 -11.45 -6.30
N PRO A 61 -8.68 -10.75 -7.11
CA PRO A 61 -8.41 -11.18 -8.46
C PRO A 61 -7.76 -12.57 -8.46
N GLN A 62 -8.30 -13.46 -9.27
CA GLN A 62 -7.77 -14.80 -9.48
C GLN A 62 -7.07 -14.87 -10.84
N LYS A 63 -5.89 -15.47 -10.86
CA LYS A 63 -5.14 -15.67 -12.10
C LYS A 63 -5.93 -16.56 -13.06
N GLY A 64 -6.09 -16.13 -14.30
CA GLY A 64 -6.86 -16.81 -15.33
C GLY A 64 -8.35 -16.42 -15.37
N VAL A 65 -8.86 -15.72 -14.35
CA VAL A 65 -10.24 -15.20 -14.35
C VAL A 65 -10.27 -13.85 -15.05
N LYS A 66 -11.00 -13.81 -16.16
CA LYS A 66 -11.21 -12.59 -16.95
C LYS A 66 -12.53 -11.97 -16.57
N LEU A 67 -12.51 -10.68 -16.27
CA LEU A 67 -13.69 -9.89 -15.95
C LEU A 67 -14.11 -9.07 -17.16
N PRO A 68 -15.42 -8.90 -17.38
CA PRO A 68 -15.88 -8.10 -18.50
C PRO A 68 -15.73 -6.61 -18.19
N LEU A 69 -15.26 -5.83 -19.16
CA LEU A 69 -15.04 -4.39 -19.01
C LEU A 69 -16.36 -3.62 -18.81
N ASN A 70 -17.47 -4.15 -19.32
CA ASN A 70 -18.80 -3.53 -19.25
C ASN A 70 -19.41 -3.47 -17.84
N GLN A 71 -18.82 -4.17 -16.86
CA GLN A 71 -19.31 -4.21 -15.49
C GLN A 71 -18.76 -3.07 -14.61
N SER A 72 -17.98 -2.13 -15.15
CA SER A 72 -17.47 -0.96 -14.39
C SER A 72 -16.87 -1.33 -13.02
N ALA A 73 -16.11 -2.41 -12.95
CA ALA A 73 -15.52 -2.88 -11.72
C ALA A 73 -14.42 -1.91 -11.25
N GLY A 74 -14.49 -1.49 -10.00
CA GLY A 74 -13.43 -0.70 -9.37
C GLY A 74 -12.25 -1.60 -9.00
N ILE A 75 -11.02 -1.10 -9.14
CA ILE A 75 -9.83 -1.82 -8.68
C ILE A 75 -9.19 -1.00 -7.57
N VAL A 76 -9.06 -1.60 -6.40
CA VAL A 76 -8.38 -1.01 -5.24
C VAL A 76 -7.09 -1.75 -4.99
N VAL A 77 -6.01 -1.01 -4.78
CA VAL A 77 -4.68 -1.52 -4.45
C VAL A 77 -4.29 -0.97 -3.09
N SER A 78 -3.97 -1.88 -2.17
CA SER A 78 -3.63 -1.57 -0.79
C SER A 78 -2.21 -2.10 -0.49
N PRO A 79 -1.20 -1.22 -0.48
CA PRO A 79 0.17 -1.59 -0.11
C PRO A 79 0.24 -1.96 1.38
N ARG A 80 0.76 -3.15 1.71
CA ARG A 80 0.85 -3.63 3.10
C ARG A 80 2.17 -3.34 3.79
N ARG A 81 3.23 -3.09 3.03
CA ARG A 81 4.59 -2.90 3.55
C ARG A 81 5.32 -1.83 2.76
N VAL A 82 6.37 -1.29 3.36
CA VAL A 82 7.34 -0.42 2.67
C VAL A 82 8.08 -1.25 1.62
N SER A 83 8.36 -0.64 0.47
CA SER A 83 9.16 -1.23 -0.59
C SER A 83 10.62 -1.43 -0.14
N ALA A 84 11.20 -2.58 -0.49
CA ALA A 84 12.61 -2.88 -0.26
C ALA A 84 13.51 -2.29 -1.37
N ALA A 85 12.96 -2.11 -2.57
CA ALA A 85 13.64 -1.51 -3.71
C ALA A 85 12.68 -0.60 -4.49
N LEU A 86 13.23 0.29 -5.32
CA LEU A 86 12.42 1.09 -6.23
C LEU A 86 11.64 0.19 -7.19
N TYR A 87 10.34 0.46 -7.32
CA TYR A 87 9.45 -0.21 -8.27
C TYR A 87 9.32 -1.73 -8.06
N ASP A 88 9.48 -2.19 -6.83
CA ASP A 88 9.37 -3.61 -6.48
C ASP A 88 7.92 -4.13 -6.47
N MET A 89 6.93 -3.25 -6.31
CA MET A 89 5.51 -3.59 -6.36
C MET A 89 4.98 -3.42 -7.77
N LYS A 90 4.40 -4.48 -8.33
CA LYS A 90 3.87 -4.48 -9.69
C LYS A 90 2.42 -4.91 -9.75
N VAL A 91 1.60 -4.08 -10.37
CA VAL A 91 0.25 -4.42 -10.83
C VAL A 91 0.29 -4.54 -12.35
N ARG A 92 -0.30 -5.61 -12.88
CA ARG A 92 -0.49 -5.83 -14.31
C ARG A 92 -1.98 -5.89 -14.60
N VAL A 93 -2.42 -5.13 -15.59
CA VAL A 93 -3.76 -5.19 -16.15
C VAL A 93 -3.64 -5.66 -17.59
N SER A 94 -4.11 -6.87 -17.87
CA SER A 94 -4.11 -7.45 -19.22
C SER A 94 -5.50 -7.27 -19.84
N TYR A 95 -5.55 -6.77 -21.08
CA TYR A 95 -6.79 -6.57 -21.84
C TYR A 95 -6.95 -7.66 -22.90
N TYR A 96 -8.17 -8.18 -23.04
CA TYR A 96 -8.51 -9.26 -23.96
C TYR A 96 -9.72 -8.89 -24.82
N GLY A 97 -9.70 -9.31 -26.08
CA GLY A 97 -10.81 -9.15 -27.00
C GLY A 97 -11.82 -10.29 -26.91
N ARG A 98 -12.89 -10.21 -27.72
CA ARG A 98 -13.98 -11.20 -27.75
C ARG A 98 -13.51 -12.65 -27.96
N LYS A 99 -12.46 -12.84 -28.79
CA LYS A 99 -11.89 -14.16 -29.10
C LYS A 99 -10.93 -14.66 -28.02
N GLY A 100 -10.79 -13.93 -26.91
CA GLY A 100 -9.85 -14.25 -25.83
C GLY A 100 -8.39 -13.93 -26.15
N ASN A 101 -8.12 -13.29 -27.29
CA ASN A 101 -6.79 -12.83 -27.68
C ASN A 101 -6.37 -11.63 -26.82
N GLY A 102 -5.10 -11.59 -26.40
CA GLY A 102 -4.53 -10.44 -25.72
C GLY A 102 -4.45 -9.25 -26.68
N VAL A 103 -5.00 -8.10 -26.26
CA VAL A 103 -5.06 -6.86 -27.05
C VAL A 103 -4.07 -5.83 -26.53
N GLY A 104 -3.79 -5.84 -25.23
CA GLY A 104 -2.84 -4.92 -24.62
C GLY A 104 -2.56 -5.28 -23.17
N THR A 105 -1.55 -4.65 -22.59
CA THR A 105 -1.21 -4.83 -21.18
C THR A 105 -0.73 -3.51 -20.59
N ALA A 106 -1.37 -3.05 -19.53
CA ALA A 106 -0.91 -1.93 -18.73
C ALA A 106 -0.12 -2.44 -17.53
N LEU A 107 1.01 -1.79 -17.25
CA LEU A 107 1.87 -2.08 -16.11
C LEU A 107 1.93 -0.87 -15.20
N LEU A 108 1.69 -1.08 -13.91
CA LEU A 108 1.90 -0.09 -12.87
C LEU A 108 2.98 -0.61 -11.91
N TYR A 109 4.00 0.20 -11.74
CA TYR A 109 5.09 -0.01 -10.81
C TYR A 109 4.97 0.99 -9.66
N LEU A 110 4.93 0.48 -8.44
CA LEU A 110 4.78 1.28 -7.23
C LEU A 110 6.03 1.16 -6.37
N THR A 111 6.38 2.27 -5.72
CA THR A 111 7.30 2.28 -4.58
C THR A 111 6.51 2.75 -3.37
N CYS A 112 6.38 1.90 -2.35
CA CYS A 112 5.66 2.24 -1.14
C CYS A 112 6.61 2.76 -0.06
N VAL A 113 6.26 3.90 0.53
CA VAL A 113 7.01 4.56 1.61
C VAL A 113 6.16 4.68 2.86
N TRP A 114 6.80 4.70 4.03
CA TRP A 114 6.12 5.06 5.27
C TRP A 114 6.31 6.56 5.53
N VAL A 115 5.22 7.28 5.77
CA VAL A 115 5.25 8.72 6.09
C VAL A 115 4.43 8.95 7.34
N SER A 116 5.03 9.55 8.37
CA SER A 116 4.33 10.01 9.57
C SER A 116 4.75 11.42 9.94
N LEU A 117 3.79 12.20 10.43
CA LEU A 117 4.06 13.48 11.08
C LEU A 117 3.82 13.31 12.58
N ASP A 118 4.90 13.27 13.35
CA ASP A 118 4.82 13.05 14.78
C ASP A 118 5.06 14.35 15.55
N VAL A 119 4.04 14.76 16.31
CA VAL A 119 4.08 15.93 17.20
C VAL A 119 4.04 15.48 18.67
N ASP A 120 4.68 16.23 19.55
CA ASP A 120 4.53 16.10 21.01
C ASP A 120 3.16 16.64 21.46
N VAL A 121 2.14 15.80 21.31
CA VAL A 121 0.76 16.13 21.71
C VAL A 121 0.62 16.22 23.24
N LYS A 122 1.49 15.55 23.99
CA LYS A 122 1.40 15.47 25.46
C LYS A 122 2.14 16.60 26.17
N ARG A 123 2.88 17.44 25.43
CA ARG A 123 3.70 18.54 25.96
C ARG A 123 4.67 18.08 27.05
N VAL A 124 5.22 16.88 26.90
CA VAL A 124 6.18 16.27 27.86
C VAL A 124 7.62 16.55 27.43
N GLY A 125 7.83 17.23 26.30
CA GLY A 125 9.13 17.48 25.70
C GLY A 125 9.66 16.30 24.88
N THR A 126 8.85 15.25 24.69
CA THR A 126 9.21 14.06 23.91
C THR A 126 8.12 13.74 22.89
N VAL A 127 8.53 13.54 21.64
CA VAL A 127 7.61 13.13 20.56
C VAL A 127 7.32 11.63 20.67
N SER A 128 6.08 11.27 21.01
CA SER A 128 5.64 9.88 20.96
C SER A 128 5.30 9.48 19.52
N ARG A 129 6.01 8.50 18.95
CA ARG A 129 5.73 7.95 17.61
C ARG A 129 4.55 6.98 17.66
N GLY A 130 3.61 7.05 16.73
CA GLY A 130 2.51 6.09 16.67
C GLY A 130 1.55 6.27 15.49
N VAL A 131 0.99 5.15 15.02
CA VAL A 131 0.04 5.03 13.87
C VAL A 131 -1.40 5.45 14.23
N LYS A 132 -1.63 5.96 15.45
CA LYS A 132 -2.97 6.37 15.87
C LYS A 132 -3.27 7.73 15.23
N ASP A 133 -4.44 7.88 14.61
CA ASP A 133 -4.93 9.16 14.11
C ASP A 133 -4.77 10.23 15.21
N LYS A 134 -3.72 11.04 15.10
CA LYS A 134 -3.49 12.21 15.92
C LYS A 134 -4.27 13.36 15.29
N VAL A 135 -5.60 13.25 15.24
CA VAL A 135 -6.45 14.28 14.65
C VAL A 135 -7.38 14.82 15.72
N SER A 136 -6.99 15.94 16.32
CA SER A 136 -7.93 16.93 16.85
C SER A 136 -7.99 18.08 15.84
N GLU A 137 -9.20 18.34 15.33
CA GLU A 137 -9.60 19.44 14.45
C GLU A 137 -8.98 19.52 13.04
N SER A 138 -9.79 19.07 12.07
CA SER A 138 -10.02 19.68 10.75
C SER A 138 -8.92 20.58 10.16
N SER A 139 -7.97 20.01 9.40
CA SER A 139 -7.39 20.64 8.18
C SER A 139 -6.16 19.95 7.56
N LEU A 140 -5.67 18.81 8.07
CA LEU A 140 -4.35 18.32 7.64
C LEU A 140 -4.34 17.32 6.47
N SER A 141 -5.50 16.83 6.00
CA SER A 141 -5.56 16.00 4.79
C SER A 141 -5.06 16.76 3.55
N ALA A 142 -5.23 18.08 3.50
CA ALA A 142 -4.69 18.92 2.45
C ALA A 142 -3.17 19.13 2.60
N CYS A 143 -2.68 19.29 3.84
CA CYS A 143 -1.27 19.56 4.12
C CYS A 143 -0.33 18.39 3.78
N LEU A 144 -0.75 17.14 3.98
CA LEU A 144 0.07 15.97 3.61
C LEU A 144 0.27 15.87 2.08
N SER A 145 -0.75 16.20 1.28
CA SER A 145 -0.64 16.25 -0.18
C SER A 145 0.22 17.43 -0.65
N LEU A 146 0.11 18.59 0.01
CA LEU A 146 0.93 19.77 -0.27
C LEU A 146 2.40 19.59 0.12
N CYS A 147 2.72 18.94 1.25
CA CYS A 147 4.12 18.77 1.71
C CYS A 147 4.94 17.80 0.84
N VAL A 148 4.35 16.70 0.36
CA VAL A 148 5.03 15.79 -0.58
C VAL A 148 5.33 16.52 -1.90
N SER A 149 4.45 17.43 -2.31
CA SER A 149 4.65 18.26 -3.50
C SER A 149 5.69 19.39 -3.27
N LEU A 150 5.71 20.00 -2.08
CA LEU A 150 6.62 21.12 -1.75
C LEU A 150 8.07 20.67 -1.53
N SER A 151 8.29 19.44 -1.08
CA SER A 151 9.64 18.88 -0.83
C SER A 151 10.46 18.70 -2.11
N LEU A 152 9.82 18.71 -3.28
CA LEU A 152 10.47 18.71 -4.59
C LEU A 152 10.81 20.11 -5.12
N SER A 153 10.48 21.19 -4.42
CA SER A 153 10.68 22.55 -4.97
C SER A 153 11.28 23.61 -4.04
N PHE A 154 11.38 23.43 -2.72
CA PHE A 154 11.99 24.49 -1.89
C PHE A 154 12.96 23.99 -0.82
N SER A 155 14.20 24.47 -0.96
CA SER A 155 15.20 24.57 0.09
C SER A 155 14.69 25.52 1.18
N THR A 156 14.20 24.99 2.31
CA THR A 156 14.59 25.36 3.68
C THR A 156 13.70 24.68 4.73
N SER A 157 14.35 23.86 5.57
CA SER A 157 13.98 23.48 6.94
C SER A 157 12.56 22.95 7.23
N LEU A 158 12.17 21.83 6.64
CA LEU A 158 11.26 20.86 7.26
C LEU A 158 11.98 19.51 7.36
N TYR A 159 12.18 19.01 8.58
CA TYR A 159 12.81 17.70 8.79
C TYR A 159 11.78 16.59 8.54
N VAL A 160 11.62 16.19 7.28
CA VAL A 160 10.89 14.96 6.92
C VAL A 160 11.83 13.79 7.18
N SER A 161 11.66 13.11 8.32
CA SER A 161 12.49 11.96 8.68
C SER A 161 12.03 10.70 7.94
N ILE A 162 12.52 10.50 6.71
CA ILE A 162 12.40 9.22 6.00
C ILE A 162 13.37 8.24 6.69
N SER A 163 12.85 7.36 7.54
CA SER A 163 13.70 6.42 8.29
C SER A 163 13.85 5.12 7.48
N PRO A 164 15.06 4.69 7.09
CA PRO A 164 15.28 3.34 6.60
C PRO A 164 15.24 2.38 7.80
N TRP A 165 14.38 1.36 7.77
CA TRP A 165 14.37 0.35 8.83
C TRP A 165 15.09 -0.93 8.41
N ASP A 166 15.85 -1.37 9.40
CA ASP A 166 16.75 -2.50 9.53
C ASP A 166 16.02 -3.86 9.39
N MET A 167 16.60 -4.79 8.63
CA MET A 167 16.07 -6.15 8.46
C MET A 167 16.36 -6.99 9.71
N GLY A 168 15.44 -6.97 10.68
CA GLY A 168 15.46 -7.89 11.82
C GLY A 168 14.96 -9.29 11.45
N VAL A 169 15.90 -10.22 11.21
CA VAL A 169 15.67 -11.67 11.11
C VAL A 169 15.23 -12.19 12.48
N GLY A 170 13.98 -12.63 12.62
CA GLY A 170 13.47 -13.24 13.85
C GLY A 170 13.72 -14.74 13.88
N ALA A 171 14.71 -15.17 14.67
CA ALA A 171 14.93 -16.57 15.01
C ALA A 171 14.31 -16.91 16.38
N THR A 172 13.50 -17.99 16.39
CA THR A 172 13.26 -19.00 17.45
C THR A 172 12.78 -18.62 18.86
N GLY A 173 11.79 -19.37 19.36
CA GLY A 173 11.54 -19.50 20.81
C GLY A 173 10.17 -20.07 21.18
N ASP A 174 10.08 -21.39 21.15
CA ASP A 174 8.94 -22.26 21.46
C ASP A 174 8.34 -22.05 22.88
N ARG A 175 7.01 -22.13 23.02
CA ARG A 175 6.26 -22.02 24.29
C ARG A 175 5.86 -23.42 24.77
N GLY A 176 6.54 -23.92 25.79
CA GLY A 176 6.13 -25.09 26.57
C GLY A 176 5.73 -24.69 27.99
N ASP A 177 4.51 -25.07 28.39
CA ASP A 177 3.90 -24.85 29.69
C ASP A 177 4.39 -25.80 30.80
N THR A 178 4.17 -25.35 32.04
CA THR A 178 3.72 -26.07 33.25
C THR A 178 4.69 -26.57 34.37
N ILE A 179 4.39 -26.07 35.58
CA ILE A 179 4.46 -26.62 36.97
C ILE A 179 5.82 -26.80 37.67
N GLY A 180 5.91 -26.26 38.91
CA GLY A 180 6.74 -26.89 39.95
C GLY A 180 7.31 -25.97 41.03
N GLN A 181 6.56 -25.79 42.12
CA GLN A 181 7.03 -25.31 43.43
C GLN A 181 8.31 -26.03 43.93
N LEU A 182 9.26 -25.29 44.53
CA LEU A 182 9.82 -25.49 45.88
C LEU A 182 11.08 -24.63 46.12
N ARG A 183 11.03 -23.77 47.15
CA ARG A 183 12.22 -23.15 47.78
C ARG A 183 13.06 -24.21 48.50
N PRO A 184 14.37 -23.98 48.64
CA PRO A 184 14.93 -23.93 50.00
C PRO A 184 15.89 -22.75 50.26
N ARG A 185 16.18 -22.60 51.56
CA ARG A 185 16.75 -21.48 52.32
C ARG A 185 18.16 -21.01 51.94
N PRO A 186 18.54 -19.78 52.37
CA PRO A 186 19.90 -19.28 52.25
C PRO A 186 20.79 -19.76 53.40
N THR A 187 22.05 -20.07 53.07
CA THR A 187 23.16 -20.06 54.02
C THR A 187 24.37 -19.42 53.34
N ARG A 188 24.85 -18.35 53.95
CA ARG A 188 26.21 -17.78 53.87
C ARG A 188 26.71 -17.70 55.32
N PRO A 189 28.01 -17.60 55.60
CA PRO A 189 29.17 -17.57 54.69
C PRO A 189 29.85 -18.92 54.51
#